data_AF-A0A428R6Q7-F1
#
_entry.id   AF-A0A428R6Q7-F1
#
_cell.length_a   1.000
_cell.length_b   1.000
_cell.length_c   1.000
_cell.angle_alpha   90.00
_cell.angle_beta   90.00
_cell.angle_gamma   90.00
#
_symmetry.space_group_name_H-M   'P 1'
#
loop_
_entity.id
_entity.type
_entity.pdbx_description
1 polymer ?
#
loop_
_entity_poly.entity_id
_entity_poly.type
_entity_poly.pdbx_seq_one_letter_code
_entity_poly.pdbx_strand_id
1 'polypeptide(L)'
;MGADEEHDGASVKEILIEACRRNNTDLLTECLEDKSDREITKLLNETTTVMGNHLYHEAASRGNYEIIDLLLDQPDFECDPLTRLEGDTPLHTAIRWINSEPPAQRPFGNALVEMMLEAGSNPRVKNKARLTPYQLVDPTNKELRELIQKHEYTNQNAGDFINVDNSAATAKHGSAKHAVAQGVDDESDDDAEFSGSDEEERAEWERRRKERRR
;
A
#
# COMPACT_ATOMS: atom_id res chain seq x y z
N MET A 1 45.95 32.80 18.38
CA MET A 1 45.20 31.58 18.67
C MET A 1 43.76 31.85 18.31
N GLY A 2 43.41 31.67 17.03
CA GLY A 2 42.01 31.54 16.64
C GLY A 2 41.70 30.05 16.73
N ALA A 3 40.67 29.70 17.50
CA ALA A 3 40.15 28.35 17.48
C ALA A 3 39.63 28.09 16.06
N ASP A 4 40.18 27.08 15.40
CA ASP A 4 39.54 26.44 14.26
C ASP A 4 38.18 25.93 14.78
N GLU A 5 37.12 26.67 14.48
CA GLU A 5 35.77 26.14 14.52
C GLU A 5 35.68 25.10 13.40
N GLU A 6 36.06 23.87 13.71
CA GLU A 6 35.68 22.69 12.93
C GLU A 6 34.15 22.67 12.93
N HIS A 7 33.55 23.28 11.90
CA HIS A 7 32.15 23.07 11.59
C HIS A 7 31.99 21.58 11.26
N ASP A 8 31.53 20.81 12.25
CA ASP A 8 31.09 19.44 12.06
C ASP A 8 30.03 19.48 10.95
N GLY A 9 30.39 18.94 9.79
CA GLY A 9 29.56 19.04 8.59
C GLY A 9 28.20 18.37 8.79
N ALA A 10 27.21 18.75 7.98
CA ALA A 10 25.91 18.08 8.00
C ALA A 10 26.10 16.57 7.80
N SER A 11 25.46 15.76 8.63
CA SER A 11 25.53 14.31 8.48
C SER A 11 24.89 13.87 7.17
N VAL A 12 25.32 12.74 6.60
CA VAL A 12 24.74 12.17 5.36
C VAL A 12 23.22 12.09 5.44
N LYS A 13 22.66 11.71 6.60
CA LYS A 13 21.21 11.64 6.81
C LYS A 13 20.53 13.01 6.70
N GLU A 14 21.13 14.05 7.27
CA GLU A 14 20.61 15.41 7.20
C GLU A 14 20.69 15.97 5.78
N ILE A 15 21.78 15.66 5.05
CA ILE A 15 21.94 16.03 3.64
C ILE A 15 20.82 15.40 2.80
N LEU A 16 20.55 14.10 2.97
CA LEU A 16 19.46 13.41 2.26
C LEU A 16 18.08 14.02 2.60
N ILE A 17 17.83 14.33 3.87
CA ILE A 17 16.57 14.99 4.28
C ILE A 17 16.43 16.36 3.64
N GLU A 18 17.49 17.18 3.64
CA GLU A 18 17.46 18.51 3.03
C GLU A 18 17.34 18.46 1.50
N ALA A 19 17.97 17.47 0.85
CA ALA A 19 17.78 17.20 -0.58
C ALA A 19 16.30 16.95 -0.87
N CYS A 20 15.66 16.04 -0.11
CA CYS A 20 14.24 15.70 -0.24
C CYS A 20 13.31 16.89 0.00
N ARG A 21 13.66 17.79 0.94
CA ARG A 21 12.85 18.99 1.24
C ARG A 21 12.94 20.05 0.16
N ARG A 22 14.10 20.19 -0.46
CA ARG A 22 14.38 21.25 -1.45
C ARG A 22 14.21 20.79 -2.89
N ASN A 23 13.78 19.55 -3.10
CA ASN A 23 13.70 18.92 -4.42
C ASN A 23 15.05 18.95 -5.16
N ASN A 24 16.14 18.74 -4.43
CA ASN A 24 17.49 18.82 -4.99
C ASN A 24 17.99 17.42 -5.36
N THR A 25 17.69 17.00 -6.60
CA THR A 25 18.10 15.70 -7.17
C THR A 25 19.61 15.57 -7.30
N ASP A 26 20.30 16.66 -7.63
CA ASP A 26 21.76 16.67 -7.80
C ASP A 26 22.45 16.34 -6.48
N LEU A 27 22.04 17.01 -5.40
CA LEU A 27 22.56 16.76 -4.06
C LEU A 27 22.25 15.33 -3.57
N LEU A 28 21.05 14.81 -3.89
CA LEU A 28 20.72 13.42 -3.59
C LEU A 28 21.69 12.47 -4.32
N THR A 29 21.91 12.69 -5.61
CA THR A 29 22.72 11.83 -6.47
C THR A 29 24.20 11.87 -6.05
N GLU A 30 24.76 13.07 -5.83
CA GLU A 30 26.12 13.25 -5.30
C GLU A 30 26.29 12.55 -3.95
N CYS A 31 25.28 12.63 -3.07
CA CYS A 31 25.33 11.97 -1.78
C CYS A 31 25.35 10.43 -1.89
N LEU A 32 24.82 9.86 -2.97
CA LEU A 32 24.70 8.42 -3.19
C LEU A 32 25.78 7.83 -4.11
N GLU A 33 26.46 8.64 -4.94
CA GLU A 33 27.37 8.20 -6.02
C GLU A 33 28.46 7.20 -5.58
N ASP A 34 29.09 7.43 -4.42
CA ASP A 34 30.18 6.59 -3.91
C ASP A 34 29.72 5.38 -3.09
N LYS A 35 28.43 5.05 -3.06
CA LYS A 35 27.85 4.03 -2.17
C LYS A 35 27.44 2.79 -2.96
N SER A 36 27.53 1.63 -2.32
CA SER A 36 26.99 0.41 -2.90
C SER A 36 25.45 0.43 -2.88
N ASP A 37 24.80 -0.25 -3.84
CA ASP A 37 23.33 -0.35 -3.91
C ASP A 37 22.70 -0.73 -2.57
N ARG A 38 23.32 -1.70 -1.86
CA ARG A 38 22.86 -2.13 -0.54
C ARG A 38 22.93 -1.02 0.51
N GLU A 39 23.96 -0.19 0.47
CA GLU A 39 24.09 0.97 1.37
C GLU A 39 23.09 2.06 1.01
N ILE A 40 22.86 2.30 -0.29
CA ILE A 40 21.87 3.25 -0.79
C ILE A 40 20.47 2.86 -0.30
N THR A 41 20.02 1.64 -0.58
CA THR A 41 18.71 1.12 -0.14
C THR A 41 18.55 1.25 1.38
N LYS A 42 19.60 0.87 2.14
CA LYS A 42 19.58 0.98 3.59
C LYS A 42 19.43 2.43 4.05
N LEU A 43 20.23 3.34 3.49
CA LEU A 43 20.17 4.76 3.85
C LEU A 43 18.81 5.36 3.52
N LEU A 44 18.26 5.09 2.33
CA LEU A 44 17.00 5.68 1.90
C LEU A 44 15.82 5.18 2.73
N ASN A 45 15.78 3.89 3.05
CA ASN A 45 14.68 3.29 3.81
C ASN A 45 14.77 3.56 5.32
N GLU A 46 15.98 3.59 5.91
CA GLU A 46 16.16 3.77 7.36
C GLU A 46 16.31 5.25 7.79
N THR A 47 16.60 6.17 6.86
CA THR A 47 16.74 7.58 7.20
C THR A 47 15.38 8.18 7.54
N THR A 48 15.29 8.67 8.78
CA THR A 48 14.09 9.31 9.32
C THR A 48 14.45 10.64 9.97
N THR A 49 13.53 11.60 9.91
CA THR A 49 13.66 12.86 10.62
C THR A 49 13.48 12.68 12.12
N VAL A 50 13.77 13.72 12.90
CA VAL A 50 13.48 13.75 14.35
C VAL A 50 12.00 13.49 14.68
N MET A 51 11.09 13.79 13.75
CA MET A 51 9.66 13.50 13.92
C MET A 51 9.31 12.05 13.59
N GLY A 52 10.21 11.30 12.96
CA GLY A 52 9.99 9.92 12.50
C GLY A 52 9.34 9.86 11.11
N ASN A 53 9.58 10.86 10.26
CA ASN A 53 9.17 10.84 8.85
C ASN A 53 10.31 10.30 7.99
N HIS A 54 10.02 9.41 7.06
CA HIS A 54 11.02 8.95 6.09
C HIS A 54 11.26 10.00 5.01
N LEU A 55 12.36 9.87 4.25
CA LEU A 55 12.68 10.74 3.12
C LEU A 55 11.50 10.90 2.15
N TYR A 56 10.81 9.80 1.86
CA TYR A 56 9.65 9.79 0.98
C TYR A 56 8.51 10.70 1.50
N HIS A 57 8.25 10.70 2.82
CA HIS A 57 7.24 11.58 3.41
C HIS A 57 7.64 13.05 3.33
N GLU A 58 8.92 13.37 3.56
CA GLU A 58 9.40 14.75 3.49
C GLU A 58 9.27 15.31 2.07
N ALA A 59 9.58 14.51 1.05
CA ALA A 59 9.37 14.88 -0.34
C ALA A 59 7.88 15.01 -0.69
N ALA A 60 7.05 14.04 -0.29
CA ALA A 60 5.61 14.03 -0.54
C ALA A 60 4.87 15.20 0.14
N SER A 61 5.34 15.63 1.33
CA SER A 61 4.74 16.75 2.08
C SER A 61 4.82 18.10 1.38
N ARG A 62 5.65 18.19 0.33
CA ARG A 62 5.91 19.40 -0.45
C ARG A 62 5.57 19.24 -1.93
N GLY A 63 5.13 18.06 -2.35
CA GLY A 63 4.89 17.74 -3.75
C GLY A 63 6.14 17.76 -4.62
N ASN A 64 7.30 17.41 -4.06
CA ASN A 64 8.57 17.42 -4.77
C ASN A 64 8.65 16.23 -5.74
N TYR A 65 8.16 16.43 -6.97
CA TYR A 65 7.96 15.39 -7.97
C TYR A 65 9.26 14.71 -8.40
N GLU A 66 10.27 15.51 -8.77
CA GLU A 66 11.51 15.05 -9.37
C GLU A 66 12.34 14.20 -8.39
N ILE A 67 12.38 14.58 -7.11
CA ILE A 67 13.07 13.77 -6.11
C ILE A 67 12.29 12.51 -5.75
N ILE A 68 10.96 12.51 -5.82
CA ILE A 68 10.15 11.31 -5.61
C ILE A 68 10.41 10.31 -6.74
N ASP A 69 10.43 10.77 -7.98
CA ASP A 69 10.78 9.98 -9.17
C ASP A 69 12.15 9.29 -8.98
N LEU A 70 13.16 10.08 -8.62
CA LEU A 70 14.52 9.57 -8.37
C LEU A 70 14.61 8.58 -7.21
N LEU A 71 13.81 8.76 -6.15
CA LEU A 71 13.74 7.84 -5.02
C LEU A 71 13.07 6.51 -5.42
N LEU A 72 11.99 6.58 -6.21
CA LEU A 72 11.23 5.42 -6.69
C LEU A 72 12.01 4.58 -7.71
N ASP A 73 12.93 5.20 -8.45
CA ASP A 73 13.86 4.51 -9.36
C ASP A 73 14.91 3.64 -8.64
N GLN A 74 15.09 3.82 -7.33
CA GLN A 74 16.10 3.07 -6.58
C GLN A 74 15.66 1.63 -6.32
N PRO A 75 16.59 0.66 -6.43
CA PRO A 75 16.27 -0.74 -6.17
C PRO A 75 15.90 -0.96 -4.69
N ASP A 76 14.90 -1.80 -4.49
CA ASP A 76 14.39 -2.20 -3.16
C ASP A 76 13.96 -1.02 -2.27
N PHE A 77 13.53 0.09 -2.88
CA PHE A 77 12.99 1.23 -2.15
C PHE A 77 11.60 0.94 -1.56
N GLU A 78 11.41 1.24 -0.28
CA GLU A 78 10.16 0.99 0.44
C GLU A 78 9.13 2.09 0.10
N CYS A 79 8.01 1.68 -0.50
CA CYS A 79 6.99 2.60 -0.99
C CYS A 79 5.93 2.97 0.06
N ASP A 80 5.68 2.11 1.06
CA ASP A 80 4.65 2.33 2.08
C ASP A 80 5.20 2.42 3.53
N PRO A 81 6.28 3.18 3.81
CA PRO A 81 6.72 3.38 5.17
C PRO A 81 5.65 4.17 5.95
N LEU A 82 5.56 3.97 7.27
CA LEU A 82 4.56 4.64 8.10
C LEU A 82 5.19 5.72 8.96
N THR A 83 4.60 6.92 8.97
CA THR A 83 5.02 7.98 9.90
C THR A 83 4.79 7.57 11.36
N ARG A 84 5.70 8.00 12.24
CA ARG A 84 5.60 7.71 13.67
C ARG A 84 4.37 8.34 14.35
N LEU A 85 3.98 9.54 13.95
CA LEU A 85 2.91 10.30 14.61
C LEU A 85 1.52 9.84 14.17
N GLU A 86 1.20 9.96 12.87
CA GLU A 86 -0.15 9.69 12.34
C GLU A 86 -0.30 8.28 11.76
N GLY A 87 0.80 7.58 11.50
CA GLY A 87 0.77 6.31 10.74
C GLY A 87 0.37 6.51 9.29
N ASP A 88 0.53 7.73 8.77
CA ASP A 88 0.33 8.05 7.37
C ASP A 88 1.43 7.39 6.52
N THR A 89 1.07 6.91 5.33
CA THR A 89 2.01 6.54 4.26
C THR A 89 2.44 7.79 3.47
N PRO A 90 3.46 7.70 2.60
CA PRO A 90 3.81 8.81 1.70
C PRO A 90 2.61 9.24 0.85
N LEU A 91 1.78 8.28 0.42
CA LEU A 91 0.57 8.56 -0.35
C LEU A 91 -0.48 9.39 0.44
N HIS A 92 -0.66 9.11 1.74
CA HIS A 92 -1.50 9.97 2.60
C HIS A 92 -0.95 11.40 2.65
N THR A 93 0.38 11.51 2.77
CA THR A 93 1.07 12.80 2.89
C THR A 93 0.95 13.63 1.60
N ALA A 94 1.12 13.00 0.44
CA ALA A 94 0.92 13.65 -0.86
C ALA A 94 -0.51 14.17 -1.03
N ILE A 95 -1.53 13.37 -0.65
CA ILE A 95 -2.94 13.80 -0.76
C ILE A 95 -3.24 14.98 0.17
N ARG A 96 -2.71 14.98 1.40
CA ARG A 96 -2.85 16.14 2.29
C ARG A 96 -2.21 17.39 1.73
N TRP A 97 -1.04 17.25 1.10
CA TRP A 97 -0.38 18.36 0.41
C TRP A 97 -1.26 18.90 -0.72
N ILE A 98 -1.76 18.04 -1.62
CA ILE A 98 -2.65 18.45 -2.73
C ILE A 98 -3.91 19.14 -2.22
N ASN A 99 -4.50 18.66 -1.12
CA ASN A 99 -5.68 19.28 -0.52
C ASN A 99 -5.40 20.67 0.07
N SER A 100 -4.15 20.94 0.47
CA SER A 100 -3.72 22.25 0.99
C SER A 100 -3.39 23.25 -0.12
N GLU A 101 -3.12 22.76 -1.32
CA GLU A 101 -2.77 23.58 -2.48
C GLU A 101 -4.00 24.16 -3.21
N PRO A 102 -3.83 25.27 -3.95
CA PRO A 102 -4.90 25.82 -4.78
C PRO A 102 -5.40 24.82 -5.83
N PRO A 103 -6.68 24.89 -6.25
CA PRO A 103 -7.22 24.00 -7.29
C PRO A 103 -6.45 23.99 -8.61
N ALA A 104 -5.70 25.04 -8.91
CA ALA A 104 -4.83 25.12 -10.09
C ALA A 104 -3.68 24.09 -10.07
N GLN A 105 -3.24 23.63 -8.90
CA GLN A 105 -2.18 22.62 -8.75
C GLN A 105 -2.71 21.18 -8.85
N ARG A 106 -4.02 20.97 -8.90
CA ARG A 106 -4.62 19.62 -8.94
C ARG A 106 -4.07 18.74 -10.06
N PRO A 107 -3.92 19.20 -11.32
CA PRO A 107 -3.37 18.34 -12.37
C PRO A 107 -1.96 17.84 -12.05
N PHE A 108 -1.12 18.69 -11.47
CA PHE A 108 0.23 18.32 -11.04
C PHE A 108 0.19 17.33 -9.86
N GLY A 109 -0.65 17.59 -8.86
CA GLY A 109 -0.86 16.67 -7.75
C GLY A 109 -1.40 15.30 -8.18
N ASN A 110 -2.31 15.29 -9.15
CA ASN A 110 -2.87 14.06 -9.71
C ASN A 110 -1.78 13.24 -10.42
N ALA A 111 -0.92 13.88 -11.22
CA ALA A 111 0.22 13.23 -11.87
C ALA A 111 1.24 12.68 -10.85
N LEU A 112 1.50 13.42 -9.76
CA LEU A 112 2.35 12.94 -8.68
C LEU A 112 1.78 11.66 -8.05
N VAL A 113 0.49 11.66 -7.71
CA VAL A 113 -0.17 10.48 -7.13
C VAL A 113 -0.21 9.32 -8.12
N GLU A 114 -0.39 9.59 -9.41
CA GLU A 114 -0.32 8.58 -10.47
C GLU A 114 1.03 7.86 -10.47
N MET A 115 2.13 8.61 -10.53
CA MET A 115 3.49 8.04 -10.47
C MET A 115 3.69 7.22 -9.19
N MET A 116 3.28 7.72 -8.03
CA MET A 116 3.43 6.99 -6.77
C MET A 116 2.68 5.65 -6.79
N LEU A 117 1.47 5.63 -7.36
CA LEU A 117 0.67 4.40 -7.49
C LEU A 117 1.29 3.42 -8.49
N GLU A 118 1.76 3.91 -9.64
CA GLU A 118 2.43 3.11 -10.66
C GLU A 118 3.74 2.48 -10.14
N ALA A 119 4.46 3.19 -9.27
CA ALA A 119 5.64 2.66 -8.59
C ALA A 119 5.31 1.62 -7.50
N GLY A 120 4.03 1.38 -7.20
CA GLY A 120 3.58 0.32 -6.29
C GLY A 120 3.09 0.80 -4.92
N SER A 121 2.91 2.10 -4.69
CA SER A 121 2.35 2.60 -3.42
C SER A 121 0.92 2.09 -3.22
N ASN A 122 0.60 1.62 -2.01
CA ASN A 122 -0.67 0.96 -1.76
C ASN A 122 -1.77 1.93 -1.26
N PRO A 123 -2.85 2.17 -2.05
CA PRO A 123 -3.93 3.08 -1.66
C PRO A 123 -4.88 2.52 -0.59
N ARG A 124 -4.68 1.29 -0.14
CA ARG A 124 -5.57 0.61 0.84
C ARG A 124 -5.02 0.63 2.26
N VAL A 125 -3.77 1.05 2.44
CA VAL A 125 -3.16 1.16 3.77
C VAL A 125 -3.94 2.18 4.59
N LYS A 126 -4.17 1.85 5.87
CA LYS A 126 -4.90 2.70 6.79
C LYS A 126 -3.94 3.35 7.77
N ASN A 127 -4.11 4.64 7.99
CA ASN A 127 -3.39 5.34 9.05
C ASN A 127 -3.97 5.02 10.45
N LYS A 128 -3.43 5.66 11.50
CA LYS A 128 -3.93 5.47 12.88
C LYS A 128 -5.37 5.94 13.07
N ALA A 129 -5.85 6.88 12.26
CA ALA A 129 -7.26 7.28 12.23
C ALA A 129 -8.16 6.27 11.50
N ARG A 130 -7.61 5.17 10.99
CA ARG A 130 -8.27 4.14 10.17
C ARG A 130 -8.79 4.65 8.82
N LEU A 131 -8.22 5.77 8.35
CA LEU A 131 -8.54 6.35 7.06
C LEU A 131 -7.56 5.86 6.00
N THR A 132 -8.04 5.64 4.78
CA THR A 132 -7.19 5.37 3.62
C THR A 132 -6.85 6.67 2.88
N PRO A 133 -5.79 6.68 2.05
CA PRO A 133 -5.46 7.81 1.18
C PRO A 133 -6.68 8.30 0.37
N TYR A 134 -7.42 7.37 -0.24
CA TYR A 134 -8.64 7.66 -1.00
C TYR A 134 -9.71 8.41 -0.18
N GLN A 135 -9.85 8.09 1.11
CA GLN A 135 -10.82 8.76 1.98
C GLN A 135 -10.41 10.18 2.36
N LEU A 136 -9.11 10.50 2.29
CA LEU A 136 -8.60 11.84 2.55
C LEU A 136 -8.72 12.78 1.34
N VAL A 137 -8.95 12.27 0.13
CA VAL A 137 -9.05 13.09 -1.09
C VAL A 137 -10.22 14.07 -0.99
N ASP A 138 -9.96 15.35 -1.31
CA ASP A 138 -10.99 16.38 -1.44
C ASP A 138 -12.14 15.89 -2.36
N PRO A 139 -13.41 15.87 -1.87
CA PRO A 139 -14.57 15.45 -2.66
C PRO A 139 -14.76 16.23 -3.97
N THR A 140 -14.23 17.45 -4.07
CA THR A 140 -14.29 18.29 -5.27
C THR A 140 -13.24 17.93 -6.30
N ASN A 141 -12.16 17.22 -5.94
CA ASN A 141 -11.17 16.67 -6.86
C ASN A 141 -11.62 15.29 -7.35
N LYS A 142 -12.58 15.28 -8.29
CA LYS A 142 -13.14 14.04 -8.85
C LYS A 142 -12.08 13.23 -9.61
N GLU A 143 -11.20 13.92 -10.33
CA GLU A 143 -10.14 13.31 -11.13
C GLU A 143 -9.23 12.43 -10.27
N LEU A 144 -8.75 12.94 -9.12
CA LEU A 144 -7.90 12.16 -8.22
C LEU A 144 -8.61 10.92 -7.64
N ARG A 145 -9.91 11.06 -7.34
CA ARG A 145 -10.72 9.94 -6.84
C ARG A 145 -10.87 8.86 -7.89
N GLU A 146 -11.16 9.25 -9.13
CA GLU A 146 -11.29 8.34 -10.28
C GLU A 146 -9.96 7.64 -10.58
N LEU A 147 -8.84 8.37 -10.48
CA LEU A 147 -7.49 7.85 -10.67
C LEU A 147 -7.17 6.73 -9.68
N ILE A 148 -7.37 6.98 -8.37
CA ILE A 148 -7.10 5.99 -7.33
C ILE A 148 -8.03 4.77 -7.50
N GLN A 149 -9.32 4.97 -7.80
CA GLN A 149 -10.26 3.87 -8.04
C GLN A 149 -9.87 3.02 -9.25
N LYS A 150 -9.46 3.65 -10.36
CA LYS A 150 -9.00 2.96 -11.57
C LYS A 150 -7.77 2.12 -11.28
N HIS A 151 -6.83 2.66 -10.49
CA HIS A 151 -5.65 1.91 -10.07
C HIS A 151 -6.02 0.72 -9.18
N GLU A 152 -6.91 0.92 -8.20
CA GLU A 152 -7.40 -0.17 -7.34
C GLU A 152 -8.06 -1.31 -8.13
N TYR A 153 -8.87 -0.96 -9.14
CA TYR A 153 -9.52 -1.96 -10.01
C TYR A 153 -8.49 -2.73 -10.85
N THR A 154 -7.53 -2.02 -11.45
CA THR A 154 -6.45 -2.65 -12.22
C THR A 154 -5.64 -3.62 -11.37
N ASN A 155 -5.31 -3.23 -10.13
CA ASN A 155 -4.49 -4.05 -9.24
C ASN A 155 -5.25 -5.29 -8.71
N GLN A 156 -6.57 -5.18 -8.51
CA GLN A 156 -7.42 -6.33 -8.16
C GLN A 156 -7.49 -7.35 -9.31
N ASN A 157 -7.61 -6.88 -10.54
CA ASN A 157 -7.75 -7.74 -11.71
C ASN A 157 -6.42 -8.36 -12.17
N ALA A 158 -5.29 -7.71 -11.89
CA ALA A 158 -3.97 -8.28 -12.13
C ALA A 158 -3.72 -9.58 -11.33
N GLY A 159 -4.39 -9.74 -10.17
CA GLY A 159 -4.30 -10.95 -9.34
C GLY A 159 -5.20 -12.12 -9.76
N ASP A 160 -6.07 -11.97 -10.75
CA ASP A 160 -7.11 -12.96 -11.13
C ASP A 160 -6.84 -13.67 -12.48
N PHE A 161 -5.62 -13.58 -13.02
CA PHE A 161 -5.23 -14.41 -14.16
C PHE A 161 -4.88 -15.84 -13.69
N ILE A 162 -5.91 -16.67 -13.52
CA ILE A 162 -5.74 -18.13 -13.56
C ILE A 162 -5.30 -18.49 -14.98
N ASN A 163 -4.03 -18.86 -15.14
CA ASN A 163 -3.56 -19.51 -16.35
C ASN A 163 -4.29 -20.86 -16.47
N VAL A 164 -5.40 -20.88 -17.23
CA VAL A 164 -6.05 -22.14 -17.65
C VAL A 164 -5.17 -22.75 -18.74
N ASP A 165 -3.98 -23.21 -18.34
CA ASP A 165 -3.16 -24.04 -19.19
C ASP A 165 -3.86 -25.38 -19.31
N ASN A 166 -4.42 -25.59 -20.50
CA ASN A 166 -5.06 -26.80 -20.97
C ASN A 166 -4.07 -27.97 -20.92
N SER A 167 -4.01 -28.65 -19.78
CA SER A 167 -3.31 -29.93 -19.61
C SER A 167 -4.30 -30.98 -19.13
N ALA A 168 -4.94 -31.63 -20.10
CA ALA A 168 -5.66 -32.88 -19.88
C ALA A 168 -4.65 -33.99 -19.54
N ALA A 169 -4.49 -34.32 -18.25
CA ALA A 169 -3.99 -35.62 -17.80
C ALA A 169 -4.22 -35.88 -16.30
N THR A 170 -5.18 -36.76 -16.02
CA THR A 170 -5.15 -37.84 -15.01
C THR A 170 -4.94 -37.53 -13.52
N ALA A 171 -6.07 -37.65 -12.80
CA ALA A 171 -6.35 -38.64 -11.74
C ALA A 171 -5.63 -38.60 -10.36
N LYS A 172 -6.52 -38.50 -9.34
CA LYS A 172 -6.59 -39.24 -8.06
C LYS A 172 -5.81 -38.72 -6.84
N HIS A 173 -6.64 -38.27 -5.87
CA HIS A 173 -6.73 -38.72 -4.47
C HIS A 173 -5.47 -38.71 -3.58
N GLY A 174 -5.61 -38.06 -2.42
CA GLY A 174 -5.07 -38.58 -1.16
C GLY A 174 -4.46 -37.54 -0.23
N SER A 175 -5.26 -37.10 0.73
CA SER A 175 -4.95 -36.21 1.86
C SER A 175 -3.70 -36.55 2.67
N ALA A 176 -3.15 -35.51 3.32
CA ALA A 176 -2.54 -35.46 4.66
C ALA A 176 -1.51 -34.31 4.70
N LYS A 177 -1.43 -33.38 5.65
CA LYS A 177 -1.93 -33.17 7.01
C LYS A 177 -1.82 -31.66 7.27
N HIS A 178 -2.68 -31.06 8.09
CA HIS A 178 -2.20 -30.21 9.19
C HIS A 178 -3.23 -30.20 10.32
N ALA A 179 -2.69 -30.40 11.52
CA ALA A 179 -3.38 -30.68 12.75
C ALA A 179 -3.83 -29.40 13.44
N VAL A 180 -5.03 -29.39 14.03
CA VAL A 180 -5.33 -28.65 15.26
C VAL A 180 -6.28 -29.50 16.11
N ALA A 181 -5.96 -29.56 17.39
CA ALA A 181 -6.60 -30.35 18.42
C ALA A 181 -7.78 -29.61 19.07
N GLN A 182 -8.74 -30.45 19.51
CA GLN A 182 -9.62 -30.33 20.68
C GLN A 182 -10.75 -29.28 20.73
N GLY A 183 -11.98 -29.81 20.78
CA GLY A 183 -12.94 -29.48 21.83
C GLY A 183 -14.39 -29.30 21.35
N VAL A 184 -15.22 -30.33 21.58
CA VAL A 184 -16.64 -30.31 22.06
C VAL A 184 -17.50 -29.07 21.74
N ASP A 185 -18.68 -29.15 21.10
CA ASP A 185 -19.85 -29.95 21.46
C ASP A 185 -20.80 -30.21 20.26
N ASP A 186 -21.58 -31.28 20.40
CA ASP A 186 -22.67 -31.75 19.55
C ASP A 186 -23.88 -30.80 19.66
N GLU A 187 -24.13 -29.98 18.62
CA GLU A 187 -25.40 -29.25 18.48
C GLU A 187 -26.10 -29.65 17.18
N SER A 188 -27.34 -30.08 17.36
CA SER A 188 -28.21 -30.72 16.36
C SER A 188 -28.53 -29.78 15.19
N ASP A 189 -28.23 -30.25 13.98
CA ASP A 189 -28.44 -29.59 12.68
C ASP A 189 -29.92 -29.62 12.23
N ASP A 190 -30.85 -29.32 13.15
CA ASP A 190 -32.31 -29.46 12.94
C ASP A 190 -32.98 -28.20 12.33
N ASP A 191 -32.21 -27.12 12.15
CA ASP A 191 -32.68 -25.77 11.73
C ASP A 191 -32.09 -25.26 10.41
N ALA A 192 -31.59 -26.13 9.53
CA ALA A 192 -31.19 -25.71 8.18
C ALA A 192 -32.42 -25.26 7.35
N GLU A 193 -32.59 -23.95 7.13
CA GLU A 193 -33.64 -23.39 6.28
C GLU A 193 -33.38 -23.69 4.79
N PHE A 194 -34.38 -24.25 4.11
CA PHE A 194 -34.30 -24.65 2.71
C PHE A 194 -34.22 -23.42 1.77
N SER A 195 -33.04 -23.17 1.20
CA SER A 195 -32.76 -22.03 0.30
C SER A 195 -33.08 -22.29 -1.19
N GLY A 196 -33.73 -23.40 -1.54
CA GLY A 196 -34.07 -23.71 -2.93
C GLY A 196 -35.22 -22.84 -3.44
N SER A 197 -35.02 -22.19 -4.58
CA SER A 197 -36.05 -21.37 -5.26
C SER A 197 -37.01 -22.19 -6.11
N ASP A 198 -36.77 -23.50 -6.27
CA ASP A 198 -37.56 -24.39 -7.13
C ASP A 198 -38.48 -25.32 -6.32
N GLU A 199 -39.67 -25.58 -6.86
CA GLU A 199 -40.76 -26.30 -6.17
C GLU A 199 -40.46 -27.82 -6.09
N GLU A 200 -39.73 -28.37 -7.05
CA GLU A 200 -39.33 -29.78 -7.08
C GLU A 200 -38.30 -30.10 -5.99
N GLU A 201 -37.30 -29.23 -5.81
CA GLU A 201 -36.28 -29.38 -4.77
C GLU A 201 -36.86 -29.29 -3.35
N ARG A 202 -37.90 -28.46 -3.15
CA ARG A 202 -38.60 -28.34 -1.86
C ARG A 202 -39.27 -29.64 -1.44
N ALA A 203 -39.93 -30.30 -2.40
CA ALA A 203 -40.63 -31.55 -2.16
C ALA A 203 -39.66 -32.69 -1.80
N GLU A 204 -38.47 -32.72 -2.42
CA GLU A 204 -37.43 -33.69 -2.09
C GLU A 204 -36.80 -33.44 -0.72
N TRP A 205 -36.58 -32.17 -0.38
CA TRP A 205 -36.06 -31.78 0.93
C TRP A 205 -37.00 -32.17 2.08
N GLU A 206 -38.31 -31.92 1.93
CA GLU A 206 -39.31 -32.31 2.93
C GLU A 206 -39.42 -33.82 3.11
N ARG A 207 -39.33 -34.60 2.01
CA ARG A 207 -39.29 -36.07 2.10
C ARG A 207 -38.10 -36.56 2.92
N ARG A 208 -36.89 -36.07 2.62
CA ARG A 208 -35.66 -36.46 3.32
C ARG A 208 -35.70 -36.06 4.79
N ARG A 209 -36.28 -34.90 5.12
CA ARG A 209 -36.47 -34.47 6.52
C ARG A 209 -37.46 -35.38 7.26
N LYS A 210 -38.53 -35.81 6.58
CA LYS A 210 -39.54 -36.70 7.18
C LYS A 210 -39.03 -38.13 7.40
N GLU A 211 -38.15 -38.64 6.52
CA GLU A 211 -37.49 -39.93 6.73
C GLU A 211 -36.50 -39.91 7.88
N ARG A 212 -35.78 -38.80 8.09
CA ARG A 212 -34.85 -38.66 9.23
C ARG A 212 -35.55 -38.52 10.59
N ARG A 213 -36.82 -38.13 10.62
CA ARG A 213 -37.64 -37.98 11.83
C ARG A 213 -38.51 -39.21 12.15
N ARG A 214 -38.32 -40.33 11.44
CA ARG A 214 -39.04 -41.59 11.63
C ARG A 214 -38.10 -42.69 12.10
#